data_AF-A0A9D4YN00-F1
#
_entry.id   AF-A0A9D4YN00-F1
#
_cell.length_a   1.000
_cell.length_b   1.000
_cell.length_c   1.000
_cell.angle_alpha   90.00
_cell.angle_beta   90.00
_cell.angle_gamma   90.00
#
_symmetry.space_group_name_H-M   'P 1'
#
loop_
_entity.id
_entity.type
_entity.pdbx_description
1 polymer ?
#
loop_
_entity_poly.entity_id
_entity_poly.type
_entity_poly.pdbx_seq_one_letter_code
_entity_poly.pdbx_strand_id
1 'polypeptide(L)'
;MFAVVRFLHDFDEKRHVIPVTDIKDFRPANDSDFDKRATNTAFWRDPLDDEDTGFYNAQIIMLAAMVKHWGAKTGEDVGQTVEKINRLLTEKIEDILKSKRRTEGQ
;
A
#
# COMPACT_ATOMS: atom_id res chain seq x y z
N MET A 1 -6.96 2.23 0.57
CA MET A 1 -7.03 1.28 1.71
C MET A 1 -5.84 0.34 1.59
N PHE A 2 -5.29 -0.09 2.71
CA PHE A 2 -4.17 -1.04 2.76
C PHE A 2 -4.62 -2.33 3.41
N ALA A 3 -3.93 -3.42 3.11
CA ALA A 3 -4.11 -4.72 3.73
C ALA A 3 -2.80 -5.14 4.39
N VAL A 4 -2.90 -5.65 5.61
CA VAL A 4 -1.84 -6.44 6.22
C VAL A 4 -2.05 -7.87 5.77
N VAL A 5 -1.08 -8.42 5.05
CA VAL A 5 -1.13 -9.78 4.52
C VAL A 5 0.02 -10.62 5.04
N ARG A 6 -0.19 -11.93 5.05
CA ARG A 6 0.88 -12.93 5.22
C ARG A 6 0.90 -13.83 4.00
N PHE A 7 2.04 -13.89 3.31
CA PHE A 7 2.23 -14.80 2.20
C PHE A 7 2.45 -16.23 2.69
N LEU A 8 1.76 -17.20 2.08
CA LEU A 8 1.67 -18.57 2.60
C LEU A 8 2.85 -19.48 2.21
N HIS A 9 3.68 -19.05 1.27
CA HIS A 9 4.88 -19.78 0.84
C HIS A 9 6.18 -19.10 1.24
N ASP A 10 6.06 -18.04 2.03
CA ASP A 10 7.20 -17.32 2.51
C ASP A 10 7.63 -17.93 3.86
N PHE A 11 8.85 -18.46 3.91
CA PHE A 11 9.37 -19.22 5.06
C PHE A 11 9.57 -18.37 6.33
N ASP A 12 9.30 -17.06 6.25
CA ASP A 12 9.57 -16.07 7.30
C ASP A 12 8.33 -15.69 8.14
N GLU A 13 7.14 -16.18 7.79
CA GLU A 13 5.85 -15.79 8.40
C GLU A 13 5.62 -14.26 8.51
N LYS A 14 6.36 -13.47 7.71
CA LYS A 14 6.37 -12.02 7.80
C LYS A 14 5.03 -11.43 7.40
N ARG A 15 4.71 -10.29 8.03
CA ARG A 15 3.52 -9.50 7.73
C ARG A 15 3.91 -8.36 6.81
N HIS A 16 3.22 -8.26 5.69
CA HIS A 16 3.46 -7.24 4.68
C HIS A 16 2.29 -6.28 4.64
N VAL A 17 2.57 -4.99 4.48
CA VAL A 17 1.55 -3.97 4.23
C VAL A 17 1.54 -3.71 2.74
N ILE A 18 0.45 -4.06 2.07
CA ILE A 18 0.27 -3.84 0.63
C ILE A 18 -0.98 -3.01 0.38
N PRO A 19 -1.04 -2.23 -0.70
CA PRO A 19 -2.28 -1.57 -1.09
C PRO A 19 -3.31 -2.64 -1.50
N VAL A 20 -4.58 -2.41 -1.19
CA VAL A 20 -5.68 -3.33 -1.56
C VAL A 20 -5.76 -3.57 -3.08
N THR A 21 -5.27 -2.61 -3.88
CA THR A 21 -5.19 -2.74 -5.34
C THR A 21 -4.24 -3.84 -5.81
N ASP A 22 -3.26 -4.19 -4.98
CA ASP A 22 -2.30 -5.27 -5.25
C ASP A 22 -2.89 -6.66 -4.90
N ILE A 23 -4.13 -6.73 -4.40
CA ILE A 23 -4.86 -7.98 -4.17
C ILE A 23 -5.85 -8.20 -5.31
N LYS A 24 -5.72 -9.36 -5.97
CA LYS A 24 -6.51 -9.72 -7.15
C LYS A 24 -7.98 -9.90 -6.77
N ASP A 25 -8.87 -9.33 -7.59
CA ASP A 25 -10.34 -9.40 -7.46
C ASP A 25 -10.90 -8.99 -6.10
N PHE A 26 -10.12 -8.24 -5.30
CA PHE A 26 -10.48 -7.85 -3.95
C PHE A 26 -10.80 -6.35 -3.88
N ARG A 27 -12.06 -6.04 -3.52
CA ARG A 27 -12.61 -4.67 -3.47
C ARG A 27 -13.49 -4.49 -2.22
N PRO A 28 -12.91 -4.54 -1.00
CA PRO A 28 -13.65 -4.32 0.23
C PRO A 28 -14.14 -2.88 0.32
N ALA A 29 -15.37 -2.69 0.82
CA ALA A 29 -15.91 -1.39 1.19
C ALA A 29 -15.55 -1.03 2.65
N ASN A 30 -15.43 -2.04 3.53
CA ASN A 30 -15.17 -1.87 4.95
C ASN A 30 -14.28 -3.00 5.54
N ASP A 31 -13.92 -2.87 6.82
CA ASP A 31 -13.04 -3.79 7.56
C ASP A 31 -13.66 -5.16 7.89
N SER A 32 -14.96 -5.35 7.65
CA SER A 32 -15.64 -6.64 7.78
C SER A 32 -15.79 -7.41 6.47
N ASP A 33 -15.40 -6.84 5.33
CA ASP A 33 -15.57 -7.44 3.99
C ASP A 33 -14.48 -8.47 3.63
N PHE A 34 -13.83 -9.09 4.62
CA PHE A 34 -12.82 -10.11 4.37
C PHE A 34 -12.90 -11.27 5.36
N ASP A 35 -12.69 -12.49 4.85
CA ASP A 35 -12.51 -13.68 5.67
C ASP A 35 -11.03 -13.89 5.98
N LYS A 36 -10.68 -13.85 7.27
CA LYS A 36 -9.32 -14.08 7.78
C LYS A 36 -8.77 -15.46 7.45
N ARG A 37 -9.65 -16.42 7.13
CA ARG A 37 -9.28 -17.79 6.75
C ARG A 37 -9.13 -17.97 5.24
N ALA A 38 -9.65 -17.04 4.44
CA ALA A 38 -9.59 -17.13 3.00
C ALA A 38 -8.18 -16.85 2.48
N THR A 39 -7.76 -17.67 1.52
CA THR A 39 -6.56 -17.43 0.73
C THR A 39 -6.92 -16.51 -0.43
N ASN A 40 -6.15 -15.43 -0.58
CA ASN A 40 -6.25 -14.45 -1.65
C ASN A 40 -4.97 -14.47 -2.48
N THR A 41 -5.03 -13.93 -3.69
CA THR A 41 -3.83 -13.73 -4.51
C THR A 41 -3.38 -12.28 -4.40
N ALA A 42 -2.17 -12.06 -3.91
CA ALA A 42 -1.60 -10.74 -3.68
C ALA A 42 -0.29 -10.57 -4.43
N PHE A 43 -0.03 -9.36 -4.93
CA PHE A 43 1.22 -9.00 -5.58
C PHE A 43 2.29 -8.67 -4.53
N TRP A 44 3.39 -9.41 -4.55
CA TRP A 44 4.60 -9.15 -3.80
C TRP A 44 5.56 -8.34 -4.68
N ARG A 45 6.12 -7.26 -4.14
CA ARG A 45 7.29 -6.56 -4.72
C ARG A 45 8.47 -6.80 -3.80
N ASP A 46 9.43 -7.57 -4.27
CA ASP A 46 10.64 -7.82 -3.49
C ASP A 46 11.56 -6.62 -3.63
N PRO A 47 12.02 -6.00 -2.53
CA PRO A 47 12.93 -4.86 -2.61
C PRO A 47 14.39 -5.25 -2.92
N LEU A 48 14.73 -6.54 -2.89
CA LEU A 48 16.08 -7.07 -3.07
C LEU A 48 16.25 -7.86 -4.37
N ASP A 49 15.21 -8.56 -4.82
CA ASP A 49 15.26 -9.40 -6.02
C ASP A 49 14.01 -9.26 -6.92
N ASP A 50 14.16 -8.58 -8.06
CA ASP A 50 13.06 -8.41 -9.03
C ASP A 50 12.55 -9.76 -9.59
N GLU A 51 13.31 -10.85 -9.52
CA GLU A 51 12.87 -12.18 -9.99
C GLU A 51 11.81 -12.82 -9.09
N ASP A 52 11.80 -12.47 -7.79
CA ASP A 52 10.81 -12.94 -6.80
C ASP A 52 9.60 -11.99 -6.66
N THR A 53 9.51 -11.00 -7.56
CA THR A 53 8.34 -10.13 -7.66
C THR A 53 7.24 -10.80 -8.48
N GLY A 54 6.04 -10.93 -7.90
CA GLY A 54 4.97 -11.68 -8.54
C GLY A 54 3.69 -11.82 -7.72
N PHE A 55 2.75 -12.62 -8.23
CA PHE A 55 1.50 -12.92 -7.54
C PHE A 55 1.62 -14.21 -6.73
N TYR A 56 1.37 -14.11 -5.43
CA TYR A 56 1.47 -15.22 -4.49
C TYR A 56 0.20 -15.37 -3.66
N ASN A 57 0.02 -16.56 -3.10
CA ASN A 57 -1.05 -16.84 -2.16
C ASN A 57 -0.77 -16.15 -0.83
N ALA A 58 -1.74 -15.37 -0.36
CA ALA A 58 -1.65 -14.61 0.87
C ALA A 58 -2.96 -14.67 1.66
N GLN A 59 -2.84 -14.63 2.98
CA GLN A 59 -3.97 -14.41 3.88
C GLN A 59 -4.03 -12.94 4.27
N ILE A 60 -5.22 -12.35 4.18
CA ILE A 60 -5.49 -11.01 4.69
C ILE A 60 -5.71 -11.13 6.20
N ILE A 61 -4.89 -10.42 6.97
CA ILE A 61 -4.98 -10.41 8.44
C ILE A 61 -5.86 -9.25 8.90
N MET A 62 -5.68 -8.08 8.26
CA MET A 62 -6.33 -6.84 8.65
C MET A 62 -6.45 -5.91 7.44
N LEU A 63 -7.56 -5.19 7.36
CA LEU A 63 -7.70 -4.03 6.50
C LEU A 63 -7.43 -2.77 7.32
N ALA A 64 -6.54 -1.93 6.81
CA ALA A 64 -6.27 -0.62 7.35
C ALA A 64 -6.84 0.44 6.40
N ALA A 65 -7.86 1.14 6.88
CA ALA A 65 -8.35 2.30 6.18
C ALA A 65 -7.33 3.44 6.30
N MET A 66 -7.24 4.30 5.27
CA MET A 66 -6.27 5.40 5.23
C MET A 66 -6.50 6.37 6.39
N VAL A 67 -5.49 7.17 6.73
CA VAL A 67 -5.53 8.21 7.77
C VAL A 67 -6.85 9.00 7.76
N LYS A 68 -7.34 9.38 6.56
CA LYS A 68 -8.62 10.08 6.37
C LYS A 68 -9.85 9.34 6.93
N HIS A 69 -9.91 8.02 6.80
CA HIS A 69 -10.98 7.21 7.40
C HIS A 69 -10.85 7.13 8.91
N TRP A 70 -9.63 6.97 9.43
CA TRP A 70 -9.42 6.92 10.89
C TRP A 70 -9.75 8.25 11.56
N GLY A 71 -9.36 9.38 10.95
CA GLY A 71 -9.78 10.69 11.43
C GLY A 71 -11.30 10.85 11.47
N ALA A 72 -12.01 10.40 10.43
CA ALA A 72 -13.47 10.39 10.43
C ALA A 72 -14.07 9.48 11.54
N LYS A 73 -13.45 8.33 11.82
CA LYS A 73 -13.88 7.38 12.85
C LYS A 73 -13.63 7.89 14.28
N THR A 74 -12.53 8.62 14.51
CA THR A 74 -12.16 9.18 15.83
C THR A 74 -12.69 10.59 16.06
N GLY A 75 -13.26 11.22 15.03
CA GLY A 75 -13.68 12.63 15.07
C GLY A 75 -12.51 13.61 14.93
N GLU A 76 -11.33 13.15 14.54
CA GLU A 76 -10.16 13.99 14.27
C GLU A 76 -10.15 14.45 12.79
N ASP A 77 -10.18 15.76 12.55
CA ASP A 77 -10.02 16.29 11.19
C ASP A 77 -8.55 16.21 10.75
N VAL A 78 -8.26 15.19 9.95
CA VAL A 78 -6.95 14.96 9.34
C VAL A 78 -6.89 15.38 7.87
N GLY A 79 -7.99 15.93 7.32
CA GLY A 79 -8.12 16.24 5.90
C GLY A 79 -7.03 17.18 5.40
N GLN A 80 -6.87 18.32 6.09
CA GLN A 80 -5.85 19.31 5.74
C GLN A 80 -4.42 18.77 5.86
N THR A 81 -4.16 17.90 6.83
CA THR A 81 -2.82 17.30 7.02
C THR A 81 -2.46 16.39 5.85
N VAL A 82 -3.40 15.54 5.42
CA VAL A 82 -3.21 14.65 4.26
C VAL A 82 -2.97 15.46 2.98
N GLU A 83 -3.74 16.53 2.77
CA GLU A 83 -3.54 17.42 1.62
C GLU A 83 -2.18 18.11 1.61
N LYS A 84 -1.72 18.60 2.77
CA LYS A 84 -0.38 19.21 2.90
C LYS A 84 0.74 18.22 2.59
N ILE A 85 0.63 16.98 3.08
CA ILE A 85 1.61 15.93 2.79
C ILE A 85 1.64 15.64 1.29
N ASN A 86 0.48 15.46 0.66
CA ASN A 86 0.41 15.23 -0.79
C ASN A 86 1.08 16.36 -1.58
N ARG A 87 0.77 17.62 -1.25
CA ARG A 87 1.39 18.79 -1.90
C ARG A 87 2.92 18.77 -1.79
N LEU A 88 3.46 18.56 -0.58
CA LEU A 88 4.91 18.55 -0.35
C LEU A 88 5.60 17.42 -1.12
N LEU A 89 4.98 16.24 -1.20
CA LEU A 89 5.51 15.12 -1.96
C LEU A 89 5.50 15.40 -3.47
N THR A 90 4.42 16.00 -4.00
CA THR A 90 4.35 16.43 -5.41
C THR A 90 5.44 17.44 -5.73
N GLU A 91 5.60 18.49 -4.92
CA GLU A 91 6.65 19.50 -5.10
C GLU A 91 8.04 18.86 -5.12
N LYS A 92 8.32 17.93 -4.18
CA LYS A 92 9.60 17.22 -4.13
C LYS A 92 9.87 16.37 -5.37
N ILE A 93 8.84 15.65 -5.87
CA ILE A 93 8.96 14.84 -7.09
C ILE A 93 9.26 15.74 -8.29
N GLU A 94 8.56 16.86 -8.44
CA GLU A 94 8.83 17.82 -9.51
C GLU A 94 10.26 18.35 -9.46
N ASP A 95 10.77 18.70 -8.29
CA ASP A 95 12.14 19.18 -8.12
C ASP A 95 13.17 18.13 -8.55
N ILE A 96 12.95 16.86 -8.19
CA ILE A 96 13.80 15.74 -8.62
C ILE A 96 13.76 15.59 -10.14
N LEU A 97 12.56 15.63 -10.76
CA LEU A 97 12.40 15.49 -12.21
C LEU A 97 13.00 16.68 -12.99
N LYS A 98 12.88 17.90 -12.45
CA LYS A 98 13.54 19.11 -13.01
C LYS A 98 15.05 18.99 -12.89
N SER A 99 15.55 18.48 -11.76
CA SER A 99 16.99 18.26 -11.54
C SER A 99 17.55 17.23 -12.54
N LYS A 100 16.94 16.05 -12.66
CA LYS A 100 17.38 14.99 -13.60
C LYS A 100 17.45 15.47 -15.06
N ARG A 101 16.42 16.20 -15.52
CA ARG A 101 16.40 16.78 -16.87
C ARG A 101 17.55 17.76 -17.14
N ARG A 102 18.04 18.45 -16.11
CA ARG A 102 19.18 19.38 -16.24
C ARG A 102 20.51 18.63 -16.32
N THR A 103 20.65 17.51 -15.62
CA THR A 103 21.86 16.69 -15.65
C THR A 103 21.95 15.77 -16.87
N GLU A 104 20.83 15.31 -17.44
CA GLU A 104 20.81 14.47 -18.65
C GLU A 104 20.91 15.27 -19.97
N GLY A 105 20.65 16.58 -19.91
CA GLY A 105 20.77 17.50 -21.05
C GLY A 105 22.15 18.18 -21.18
N GLN A 106 23.13 17.81 -20.35
CA GLN A 106 24.54 18.21 -20.42
C GLN A 106 25.41 17.05 -20.89
#